data_AF-A0A5Q2MI68-F1
#
_entry.id   AF-A0A5Q2MI68-F1
#
_cell.length_a   1.000
_cell.length_b   1.000
_cell.length_c   1.000
_cell.angle_alpha   90.00
_cell.angle_beta   90.00
_cell.angle_gamma   90.00
#
_symmetry.space_group_name_H-M   'P 1'
#
loop_
_entity.id
_entity.type
_entity.pdbx_description
1 polymer ?
#
loop_
_entity_poly.entity_id
_entity_poly.type
_entity_poly.pdbx_seq_one_letter_code
_entity_poly.pdbx_strand_id
1 'polypeptide(L)'
;MITVTWTTSTGETGTTELSGDDKWTFGRTGGGEDLTVSVDNPAVSRTALVIRDSGPGPVVFRGQTDNGAKVALISLLGSRTWLDEGTAGNLTTEENRVELSIQDEVVVTVDVDFDDRGSVVERQQAQ
;
A
#
# COMPACT_ATOMS: atom_id res chain seq x y z
N MET A 1 -5.14 14.22 -3.06
CA MET A 1 -5.77 12.89 -2.99
C MET A 1 -4.93 11.92 -3.82
N ILE A 2 -5.03 10.62 -3.53
CA ILE A 2 -4.36 9.56 -4.29
C ILE A 2 -5.41 8.55 -4.73
N THR A 3 -5.19 7.90 -5.85
CA THR A 3 -6.01 6.78 -6.31
C THR A 3 -5.24 5.49 -6.10
N VAL A 4 -5.84 4.54 -5.40
CA VAL A 4 -5.26 3.21 -5.14
C VAL A 4 -6.02 2.19 -5.99
N THR A 5 -5.33 1.59 -6.95
CA THR A 5 -5.84 0.46 -7.73
C THR A 5 -5.14 -0.81 -7.30
N TRP A 6 -5.88 -1.91 -7.14
CA TRP A 6 -5.32 -3.15 -6.61
C TRP A 6 -5.81 -4.37 -7.36
N THR A 7 -5.03 -5.45 -7.26
CA THR A 7 -5.36 -6.78 -7.79
C THR A 7 -4.84 -7.85 -6.83
N THR A 8 -5.69 -8.76 -6.38
CA THR A 8 -5.30 -9.90 -5.55
C THR A 8 -4.86 -11.08 -6.42
N SER A 9 -4.19 -12.07 -5.83
CA SER A 9 -3.81 -13.31 -6.52
C SER A 9 -4.98 -14.12 -7.05
N THR A 10 -6.19 -13.95 -6.50
CA THR A 10 -7.42 -14.59 -6.99
C THR A 10 -8.05 -13.86 -8.17
N GLY A 11 -7.48 -12.71 -8.58
CA GLY A 11 -7.97 -11.88 -9.69
C GLY A 11 -9.05 -10.87 -9.28
N GLU A 12 -9.32 -10.71 -7.98
CA GLU A 12 -10.18 -9.63 -7.51
C GLU A 12 -9.47 -8.29 -7.70
N THR A 13 -10.20 -7.29 -8.20
CA THR A 13 -9.65 -5.96 -8.49
C THR A 13 -10.55 -4.88 -7.94
N GLY A 14 -9.97 -3.74 -7.59
CA GLY A 14 -10.74 -2.56 -7.22
C GLY A 14 -9.93 -1.28 -7.29
N THR A 15 -10.64 -0.17 -7.14
CA THR A 15 -10.07 1.17 -7.10
C THR A 15 -10.68 1.93 -5.93
N THR A 16 -9.87 2.71 -5.22
CA THR A 16 -10.31 3.54 -4.08
C THR A 16 -9.55 4.85 -4.08
N GLU A 17 -10.26 5.96 -4.02
CA GLU A 17 -9.65 7.28 -3.80
C GLU A 17 -9.43 7.47 -2.29
N LEU A 18 -8.24 7.95 -1.91
CA LEU A 18 -7.89 8.26 -0.53
C LEU A 18 -7.61 9.76 -0.38
N SER A 19 -8.20 10.37 0.64
CA SER A 19 -8.02 11.78 0.98
C SER A 19 -7.93 12.00 2.49
N GLY A 20 -7.19 13.02 2.93
CA GLY A 20 -7.10 13.34 4.36
C GLY A 20 -6.59 12.17 5.20
N ASP A 21 -7.43 11.68 6.11
CA ASP A 21 -7.12 10.58 7.03
C ASP A 21 -7.52 9.19 6.50
N ASP A 22 -8.00 9.10 5.25
CA ASP A 22 -8.39 7.85 4.63
C ASP A 22 -7.20 6.88 4.49
N LYS A 23 -7.49 5.59 4.67
CA LYS A 23 -6.52 4.51 4.50
C LYS A 23 -7.10 3.40 3.64
N TRP A 24 -6.25 2.84 2.80
CA TRP A 24 -6.50 1.55 2.16
C TRP A 24 -5.76 0.47 2.95
N THR A 25 -6.44 -0.60 3.29
CA THR A 25 -5.91 -1.67 4.15
C THR A 25 -6.08 -3.04 3.53
N PHE A 26 -5.07 -3.88 3.68
CA PHE A 26 -5.07 -5.27 3.25
C PHE A 26 -4.65 -6.20 4.39
N GLY A 27 -5.35 -7.32 4.53
CA GLY A 27 -5.04 -8.30 5.56
C GLY A 27 -5.92 -9.54 5.51
N ARG A 28 -5.84 -10.34 6.57
CA ARG A 28 -6.60 -11.58 6.70
C ARG A 28 -7.98 -11.34 7.28
N THR A 29 -8.99 -12.03 6.72
CA THR A 29 -10.37 -12.05 7.24
C THR A 29 -10.42 -12.46 8.72
N GLY A 30 -11.39 -11.91 9.46
CA GLY A 30 -11.53 -12.14 10.90
C GLY A 30 -10.50 -11.39 11.76
N GLY A 31 -9.91 -10.33 11.21
CA GLY A 31 -9.18 -9.30 11.95
C GLY A 31 -10.11 -8.38 12.73
N GLY A 32 -9.53 -7.58 13.64
CA GLY A 32 -10.28 -6.59 14.44
C GLY A 32 -10.41 -5.22 13.77
N GLU A 33 -9.80 -5.01 12.61
CA GLU A 33 -9.93 -3.79 11.81
C GLU A 33 -10.83 -4.05 10.60
N ASP A 34 -11.62 -3.04 10.21
CA ASP A 34 -12.31 -3.02 8.92
C ASP A 34 -11.28 -2.89 7.79
N LEU A 35 -11.08 -3.99 7.06
CA LEU A 35 -10.14 -4.06 5.95
C LEU A 35 -10.82 -3.60 4.65
N THR A 36 -10.11 -2.82 3.84
CA THR A 36 -10.57 -2.49 2.48
C THR A 36 -10.59 -3.74 1.60
N VAL A 37 -9.54 -4.55 1.72
CA VAL A 37 -9.42 -5.84 1.02
C VAL A 37 -9.00 -6.90 2.03
N SER A 38 -9.71 -8.02 2.04
CA SER A 38 -9.40 -9.13 2.94
C SER A 38 -9.30 -10.44 2.18
N VAL A 39 -8.35 -11.28 2.60
CA VAL A 39 -8.18 -12.63 2.05
C VAL A 39 -8.29 -13.67 3.15
N ASP A 40 -8.84 -14.83 2.83
CA ASP A 40 -8.82 -15.99 3.71
C ASP A 40 -7.52 -16.79 3.52
N ASN A 41 -6.40 -16.19 3.93
CA ASN A 41 -5.09 -16.83 3.91
C ASN A 41 -4.43 -16.75 5.29
N PRO A 42 -4.18 -17.88 5.98
CA PRO A 42 -3.63 -17.89 7.33
C PRO A 42 -2.22 -17.32 7.44
N ALA A 43 -1.44 -17.32 6.35
CA ALA A 43 -0.09 -16.73 6.31
C ALA A 43 -0.10 -15.19 6.21
N VAL A 44 -1.25 -14.60 5.91
CA VAL A 44 -1.45 -13.15 5.92
C VAL A 44 -1.84 -12.70 7.34
N SER A 45 -1.24 -11.63 7.83
CA SER A 45 -1.57 -10.98 9.09
C SER A 45 -2.93 -10.32 8.96
N ARG A 46 -3.60 -10.12 10.09
CA ARG A 46 -4.86 -9.37 10.17
C ARG A 46 -4.74 -7.97 9.55
N THR A 47 -3.58 -7.32 9.68
CA THR A 47 -3.28 -6.04 9.02
C THR A 47 -1.89 -6.15 8.43
N ALA A 48 -1.80 -6.55 7.17
CA ALA A 48 -0.54 -6.84 6.49
C ALA A 48 0.01 -5.63 5.73
N LEU A 49 -0.88 -4.82 5.15
CA LEU A 49 -0.51 -3.62 4.42
C LEU A 49 -1.47 -2.48 4.75
N VAL A 50 -0.93 -1.28 4.94
CA VAL A 50 -1.71 -0.05 5.07
C VAL A 50 -1.12 0.99 4.15
N ILE A 51 -1.93 1.61 3.30
CA ILE A 51 -1.55 2.75 2.47
C ILE A 51 -2.39 3.94 2.91
N ARG A 52 -1.75 5.07 3.12
CA ARG A 52 -2.42 6.32 3.51
C ARG A 52 -1.79 7.51 2.83
N ASP A 53 -2.58 8.55 2.66
CA ASP A 53 -2.14 9.83 2.14
C ASP A 53 -1.64 10.76 3.27
N SER A 54 -0.45 10.53 3.82
CA SER A 54 0.03 11.28 5.00
C SER A 54 0.99 12.41 4.68
N GLY A 55 0.72 13.62 5.18
CA GLY A 55 1.68 14.74 5.30
C GLY A 55 2.50 15.02 4.02
N PRO A 56 3.80 14.61 3.94
CA PRO A 56 4.65 14.85 2.78
C PRO A 56 4.34 13.99 1.55
N GLY A 57 3.56 12.91 1.68
CA GLY A 57 3.23 12.02 0.55
C GLY A 57 2.65 10.67 0.99
N PRO A 58 2.13 9.86 0.05
CA PRO A 58 1.61 8.54 0.37
C PRO A 58 2.66 7.65 1.01
N VAL A 59 2.26 6.98 2.08
CA VAL A 59 3.10 6.05 2.84
C VAL A 59 2.46 4.69 2.82
N VAL A 60 3.27 3.67 2.58
CA VAL A 60 2.89 2.29 2.81
C VAL A 60 3.56 1.77 4.09
N PHE A 61 2.77 1.14 4.94
CA PHE A 61 3.22 0.48 6.14
C PHE A 61 3.07 -1.04 5.98
N ARG A 62 4.15 -1.76 6.26
CA ARG A 62 4.15 -3.21 6.33
C ARG A 62 3.90 -3.64 7.78
N GLY A 63 2.69 -4.15 8.04
CA GLY A 63 2.45 -4.93 9.25
C GLY A 63 2.84 -6.38 8.99
N GLN A 64 3.45 -7.09 9.94
CA GLN A 64 3.47 -8.56 10.09
C GLN A 64 4.45 -8.99 11.18
N THR A 65 4.42 -10.28 11.51
CA THR A 65 5.32 -10.99 12.42
C THR A 65 5.65 -12.32 11.72
N ASP A 66 6.86 -12.41 11.17
CA ASP A 66 7.57 -13.60 10.66
C ASP A 66 6.72 -14.77 10.10
N ASN A 67 6.37 -14.72 8.81
CA ASN A 67 5.73 -15.81 8.03
C ASN A 67 6.23 -15.87 6.57
N GLY A 68 7.42 -15.33 6.28
CA GLY A 68 7.95 -15.25 4.91
C GLY A 68 7.25 -14.22 4.02
N ALA A 69 6.48 -13.30 4.61
CA ALA A 69 5.87 -12.18 3.92
C ALA A 69 6.92 -11.13 3.53
N LYS A 70 6.94 -10.69 2.28
CA LYS A 70 7.83 -9.63 1.78
C LYS A 70 6.98 -8.54 1.13
N VAL A 71 7.33 -7.28 1.36
CA VAL A 71 6.73 -6.15 0.66
C VAL A 71 7.80 -5.47 -0.15
N ALA A 72 7.55 -5.27 -1.44
CA ALA A 72 8.42 -4.51 -2.33
C ALA A 72 7.71 -3.25 -2.81
N LEU A 73 8.42 -2.13 -2.79
CA LEU A 73 8.13 -0.99 -3.61
C LEU A 73 8.76 -1.20 -4.99
N ILE A 74 8.01 -0.89 -6.04
CA ILE A 74 8.40 -1.13 -7.42
C ILE A 74 8.33 0.19 -8.17
N SER A 75 9.47 0.54 -8.77
CA SER A 75 9.57 1.70 -9.64
C SER A 75 8.97 1.47 -11.02
N LEU A 76 8.64 2.56 -11.72
CA LEU A 76 8.23 2.52 -13.13
C LEU A 76 9.28 1.86 -14.04
N LEU A 77 10.56 1.89 -13.63
CA LEU A 77 11.66 1.24 -14.34
C LEU A 77 11.89 -0.23 -13.92
N GLY A 78 11.06 -0.77 -13.04
CA GLY A 78 11.11 -2.15 -12.57
C GLY A 78 12.13 -2.43 -11.45
N SER A 79 12.84 -1.41 -10.94
CA SER A 79 13.64 -1.54 -9.72
C SER A 79 12.74 -1.91 -8.53
N ARG A 80 13.26 -2.74 -7.63
CA ARG A 80 12.57 -3.23 -6.43
C ARG A 80 13.29 -2.79 -5.16
N THR A 81 12.56 -2.13 -4.27
CA THR A 81 13.02 -1.74 -2.94
C THR A 81 12.24 -2.53 -1.90
N TRP A 82 12.92 -3.35 -1.10
CA TRP A 82 12.26 -4.18 -0.08
C TRP A 82 12.00 -3.38 1.20
N LEU A 83 10.81 -3.56 1.78
CA LEU A 83 10.43 -2.96 3.05
C LEU A 83 10.60 -3.94 4.22
N ASP A 84 11.38 -3.52 5.20
CA ASP A 84 11.59 -4.24 6.44
C ASP A 84 10.31 -4.27 7.29
N GLU A 85 10.22 -5.26 8.18
CA GLU A 85 9.03 -5.47 9.00
C GLU A 85 8.83 -4.32 9.99
N GLY A 86 7.60 -3.85 10.13
CA GLY A 86 7.29 -2.72 11.03
C GLY A 86 7.82 -1.38 10.54
N THR A 87 8.34 -1.31 9.31
CA THR A 87 8.80 -0.07 8.69
C THR A 87 7.77 0.50 7.73
N ALA A 88 7.98 1.77 7.39
CA ALA A 88 7.18 2.51 6.44
C ALA A 88 8.05 2.89 5.23
N GLY A 89 7.48 2.78 4.04
CA GLY A 89 8.07 3.25 2.79
C GLY A 89 7.29 4.44 2.23
N ASN A 90 7.99 5.40 1.64
CA ASN A 90 7.36 6.51 0.94
C ASN A 90 7.14 6.13 -0.51
N LEU A 91 5.92 6.29 -1.00
CA LEU A 91 5.61 6.15 -2.41
C LEU A 91 5.91 7.48 -3.11
N THR A 92 6.41 7.38 -4.33
CA THR A 92 6.66 8.53 -5.21
C THR A 92 6.04 8.30 -6.56
N THR A 93 5.95 9.32 -7.40
CA THR A 93 5.47 9.15 -8.80
C THR A 93 6.33 8.18 -9.61
N GLU A 94 7.60 7.99 -9.23
CA GLU A 94 8.52 7.05 -9.87
C GLU A 94 8.54 5.66 -9.22
N GLU A 95 8.14 5.56 -7.95
CA GLU A 95 8.07 4.34 -7.14
C GLU A 95 6.67 4.24 -6.51
N ASN A 96 5.73 3.80 -7.34
CA ASN A 96 4.30 3.92 -7.09
C ASN A 96 3.55 2.58 -7.03
N ARG A 97 4.24 1.47 -7.26
CA ARG A 97 3.67 0.13 -7.13
C ARG A 97 4.15 -0.55 -5.86
N VAL A 98 3.26 -1.27 -5.20
CA VAL A 98 3.55 -2.13 -4.05
C VAL A 98 3.15 -3.57 -4.38
N GLU A 99 4.05 -4.51 -4.16
CA GLU A 99 3.74 -5.94 -4.20
C GLU A 99 3.93 -6.54 -2.80
N LEU A 100 2.90 -7.21 -2.29
CA LEU A 100 3.03 -8.08 -1.12
C LEU A 100 3.11 -9.52 -1.61
N SER A 101 4.17 -10.21 -1.22
CA SER A 101 4.39 -11.62 -1.52
C SER A 101 4.43 -12.46 -0.25
N ILE A 102 3.92 -13.68 -0.31
CA ILE A 102 4.05 -14.72 0.71
C ILE A 102 4.72 -15.91 0.05
N GLN A 103 5.83 -16.42 0.60
CA GLN A 103 6.53 -17.58 0.03
C GLN A 103 6.87 -17.40 -1.47
N ASP A 104 7.26 -16.18 -1.84
CA ASP A 104 7.59 -15.75 -3.22
C ASP A 104 6.42 -15.75 -4.22
N GLU A 105 5.17 -15.92 -3.75
CA GLU A 105 3.96 -15.69 -4.54
C GLU A 105 3.34 -14.32 -4.20
N VAL A 106 3.09 -13.49 -5.22
CA VAL A 106 2.42 -12.18 -5.05
C VAL A 106 0.96 -12.40 -4.69
N VAL A 107 0.54 -11.97 -3.50
CA VAL A 107 -0.85 -12.09 -3.03
C VAL A 107 -1.68 -10.84 -3.31
N VAL A 108 -1.04 -9.67 -3.38
CA VAL A 108 -1.67 -8.44 -3.81
C VAL A 108 -0.65 -7.52 -4.50
N THR A 109 -1.07 -6.95 -5.62
CA THR A 109 -0.40 -5.84 -6.29
C THR A 109 -1.24 -4.58 -6.11
N VAL A 110 -0.59 -3.48 -5.78
CA VAL A 110 -1.24 -2.18 -5.58
C VAL A 110 -0.49 -1.14 -6.39
N ASP A 111 -1.20 -0.42 -7.25
CA ASP A 111 -0.72 0.74 -7.98
C ASP A 111 -1.31 2.00 -7.34
N VAL A 112 -0.46 2.99 -7.08
CA VAL A 112 -0.85 4.27 -6.50
C VAL A 112 -0.65 5.36 -7.54
N ASP A 113 -1.74 6.00 -7.92
CA ASP A 113 -1.72 7.20 -8.74
C ASP A 113 -1.80 8.46 -7.86
N PHE A 114 -0.99 9.44 -8.21
CA PHE A 114 -0.87 10.68 -7.47
C PHE A 114 -1.66 11.71 -8.26
N ASP A 115 -2.73 12.25 -7.68
CA ASP A 115 -3.32 13.45 -8.26
C ASP A 115 -2.23 14.52 -8.39
N ASP A 116 -2.35 15.35 -9.41
CA ASP A 116 -1.47 16.50 -9.65
C ASP A 116 -1.68 17.52 -8.53
N ARG A 117 -1.08 17.23 -7.39
CA ARG A 117 -1.04 18.12 -6.26
C ARG A 117 0.16 19.01 -6.52
N GLY A 118 -0.10 20.29 -6.80
CA GLY A 118 0.92 21.33 -6.78
C GLY A 118 1.91 21.12 -5.62
N SER A 119 3.14 21.55 -5.84
CA SER A 119 4.28 21.38 -4.95
C SER A 119 3.94 21.62 -3.47
N VAL A 120 4.70 21.00 -2.57
CA VAL A 120 4.57 21.21 -1.12
C VAL A 120 4.59 22.70 -0.75
N VAL A 121 5.33 23.50 -1.53
CA VAL A 121 5.41 24.97 -1.40
C VAL A 121 4.08 25.65 -1.74
N GLU A 122 3.40 25.24 -2.80
CA GLU A 122 2.10 25.80 -3.21
C GLU A 122 1.01 25.52 -2.15
N ARG A 123 1.09 24.39 -1.45
CA ARG A 123 0.13 24.03 -0.40
C ARG A 123 0.35 24.80 0.90
N GLN A 124 1.59 25.17 1.22
CA GLN A 124 1.91 25.99 2.39
C GLN A 124 1.55 27.48 2.21
N GLN A 125 1.46 27.96 0.97
CA GLN A 125 1.04 29.34 0.68
C GLN A 125 -0.48 29.52 0.57
N ALA A 126 -1.24 28.42 0.50
CA ALA A 126 -2.70 28.43 0.40
C ALA A 126 -3.42 28.27 1.76
N GLN A 127 -2.68 28.18 2.87
CA GLN A 127 -3.17 28.30 4.26
C GLN A 127 -2.83 29.68 4.82
#